data_AF-A0A1Q7ECT7-F1
#
_entry.id   AF-A0A1Q7ECT7-F1
#
_cell.length_a   1.000
_cell.length_b   1.000
_cell.length_c   1.000
_cell.angle_alpha   90.00
_cell.angle_beta   90.00
_cell.angle_gamma   90.00
#
_symmetry.space_group_name_H-M   'P 1'
#
loop_
_entity.id
_entity.type
_entity.pdbx_description
1 polymer ?
#
loop_
_entity_poly.entity_id
_entity_poly.type
_entity_poly.pdbx_seq_one_letter_code
_entity_poly.pdbx_strand_id
1 'polypeptide(L)'
;MNLGAFACLLYFDLEGTRGASLDELNGFGRRQPLGALAFAIFLVSLTGIPPTIGFVAKFVVIQPVLDAGLAWLAVVIALNAVLAAFYYLRVVVHMYMYDAEERVPRIVSGRSLSVSLGIASFAVILLGIVPNSIYQWALEAAQPLVR
;
A
#
# COMPACT_ATOMS: atom_id res chain seq x y z
N MET A 1 -2.71 -4.84 -2.42
CA MET A 1 -2.33 -3.77 -1.46
C MET A 1 -3.16 -3.80 -0.19
N ASN A 2 -4.50 -3.64 -0.21
CA ASN A 2 -5.34 -3.69 1.01
C ASN A 2 -5.13 -4.96 1.84
N LEU A 3 -5.22 -6.14 1.20
CA LEU A 3 -5.00 -7.42 1.88
C LEU A 3 -3.62 -7.49 2.54
N GLY A 4 -2.58 -6.98 1.85
CA GLY A 4 -1.23 -6.92 2.38
C GLY A 4 -1.11 -5.97 3.57
N ALA A 5 -1.76 -4.80 3.51
CA ALA A 5 -1.79 -3.84 4.60
C ALA A 5 -2.47 -4.43 5.86
N PHE A 6 -3.61 -5.08 5.71
CA PHE A 6 -4.27 -5.77 6.83
C PHE A 6 -3.46 -6.95 7.35
N ALA A 7 -2.83 -7.73 6.47
CA ALA A 7 -1.94 -8.81 6.88
C ALA A 7 -0.73 -8.29 7.67
N CYS A 8 -0.20 -7.09 7.35
CA CYS A 8 0.81 -6.42 8.16
C CYS A 8 0.28 -6.03 9.55
N LEU A 9 -0.95 -5.51 9.65
CA LEU A 9 -1.55 -5.21 10.96
C LEU A 9 -1.70 -6.47 11.82
N LEU A 10 -2.13 -7.59 11.23
CA LEU A 10 -2.15 -8.89 11.92
C LEU A 10 -0.75 -9.36 12.32
N TYR A 11 0.24 -9.15 11.45
CA TYR A 11 1.64 -9.46 11.76
C TYR A 11 2.15 -8.62 12.94
N PHE A 12 1.76 -7.35 13.05
CA PHE A 12 2.13 -6.47 14.15
C PHE A 12 1.47 -6.90 15.47
N ASP A 13 0.19 -7.29 15.43
CA ASP A 13 -0.53 -7.83 16.60
C ASP A 13 0.16 -9.09 17.15
N LEU A 14 0.56 -9.98 16.23
CA LEU A 14 1.35 -11.17 16.56
C LEU A 14 2.76 -10.87 17.06
N GLU A 15 3.28 -9.65 16.96
CA GLU A 15 4.60 -9.28 17.46
C GLU A 15 4.55 -8.46 18.75
N GLY A 16 3.36 -8.34 19.36
CA GLY A 16 3.15 -7.68 20.65
C GLY A 16 2.72 -6.23 20.53
N THR A 17 2.50 -5.70 19.32
CA THR A 17 1.89 -4.38 19.15
C THR A 17 0.46 -4.56 18.70
N ARG A 18 -0.55 -4.13 19.47
CA ARG A 18 -1.96 -4.22 19.06
C ARG A 18 -2.23 -3.59 17.69
N GLY A 19 -1.35 -2.69 17.24
CA GLY A 19 -1.39 -2.11 15.89
C GLY A 19 -2.67 -1.31 15.64
N ALA A 20 -3.35 -0.92 16.73
CA ALA A 20 -4.68 -0.33 16.70
C ALA A 20 -4.63 1.20 16.82
N SER A 21 -3.50 1.75 17.26
CA SER A 21 -3.26 3.19 17.34
C SER A 21 -1.95 3.59 16.64
N LEU A 22 -1.84 4.87 16.25
CA LEU A 22 -0.61 5.39 15.64
C LEU A 22 0.58 5.36 16.60
N ASP A 23 0.33 5.57 17.89
CA ASP A 23 1.38 5.63 18.91
C ASP A 23 2.01 4.25 19.16
N GLU A 24 1.22 3.18 19.06
CA GLU A 24 1.71 1.80 19.13
C GLU A 24 2.63 1.43 17.96
N LEU A 25 2.54 2.15 16.83
CA LEU A 25 3.41 1.95 15.68
C LEU A 25 4.73 2.72 15.82
N ASN A 26 4.90 3.56 16.84
CA ASN A 26 6.11 4.37 17.01
C ASN A 26 7.37 3.50 17.08
N GLY A 27 8.37 3.84 16.26
CA GLY A 27 9.66 3.15 16.23
C GLY A 27 9.60 1.67 15.78
N PHE A 28 8.46 1.20 15.28
CA PHE A 28 8.29 -0.17 14.81
C PHE A 28 9.27 -0.53 13.68
N GLY A 29 9.62 0.44 12.83
CA GLY A 29 10.60 0.27 11.75
C GLY A 29 11.99 -0.15 12.23
N ARG A 30 12.38 0.21 13.46
CA ARG A 30 13.65 -0.24 14.06
C ARG A 30 13.54 -1.62 14.69
N ARG A 31 12.36 -1.99 15.19
CA ARG A 31 12.10 -3.29 15.82
C ARG A 31 12.06 -4.40 14.78
N GLN A 32 11.33 -4.15 13.69
CA GLN A 32 10.91 -5.14 12.69
C GLN A 32 10.98 -4.53 11.28
N PRO A 33 12.20 -4.32 10.76
CA PRO A 33 12.42 -3.54 9.55
C PRO A 33 11.75 -4.13 8.31
N LEU A 34 11.70 -5.46 8.20
CA LEU A 34 11.10 -6.13 7.03
C LEU A 34 9.58 -6.01 7.01
N GLY A 35 8.91 -6.26 8.15
CA GLY A 35 7.46 -6.09 8.27
C GLY A 35 7.04 -4.63 8.08
N ALA A 36 7.83 -3.71 8.64
CA ALA A 36 7.64 -2.28 8.49
C ALA A 36 7.80 -1.82 7.03
N LEU A 37 8.79 -2.35 6.31
CA LEU A 37 9.02 -2.05 4.90
C LEU A 37 7.87 -2.56 4.02
N ALA A 38 7.42 -3.80 4.24
CA ALA A 38 6.30 -4.38 3.51
C ALA A 38 5.02 -3.52 3.70
N PHE A 39 4.74 -3.11 4.94
CA PHE A 39 3.60 -2.24 5.22
C PHE A 39 3.72 -0.88 4.56
N ALA A 40 4.90 -0.25 4.62
CA ALA A 40 5.17 1.00 3.93
C ALA A 40 4.95 0.88 2.41
N ILE A 41 5.39 -0.20 1.77
CA ILE A 41 5.15 -0.45 0.34
C ILE A 41 3.65 -0.49 0.04
N PHE A 42 2.83 -1.15 0.87
CA PHE A 42 1.38 -1.19 0.67
C PHE A 42 0.74 0.19 0.85
N LEU A 43 1.15 0.97 1.84
CA LEU A 43 0.64 2.34 2.08
C LEU A 43 1.04 3.31 0.96
N VAL A 44 2.29 3.24 0.50
CA VAL A 44 2.79 3.99 -0.66
C VAL A 44 2.01 3.60 -1.92
N SER A 45 1.70 2.31 -2.08
CA SER A 45 0.85 1.85 -3.18
C SER A 45 -0.58 2.35 -3.09
N LEU A 46 -1.18 2.43 -1.90
CA LEU A 46 -2.53 2.99 -1.71
C LEU A 46 -2.58 4.50 -1.99
N THR A 47 -1.51 5.19 -1.60
CA THR A 47 -1.30 6.59 -1.95
C THR A 47 -1.19 6.77 -3.46
N GLY A 48 -0.65 5.78 -4.16
CA GLY A 48 -0.42 5.82 -5.60
C GLY A 48 0.84 6.59 -5.94
N ILE A 49 1.94 6.33 -5.23
CA ILE A 49 3.26 6.88 -5.55
C ILE A 49 4.03 5.88 -6.45
N PRO A 50 4.70 6.33 -7.51
CA PRO A 50 5.56 5.46 -8.32
C PRO A 50 6.70 4.83 -7.50
N PRO A 51 7.15 3.59 -7.80
CA PRO A 51 6.78 2.71 -8.92
C PRO A 51 5.76 1.63 -8.53
N THR A 52 4.68 1.97 -7.83
CA THR A 52 3.69 0.98 -7.35
C THR A 52 2.53 0.76 -8.33
N ILE A 53 1.91 -0.43 -8.30
CA ILE A 53 0.72 -0.73 -9.11
C ILE A 53 -0.46 0.21 -8.82
N GLY A 54 -0.56 0.77 -7.61
CA GLY A 54 -1.62 1.73 -7.29
C GLY A 54 -1.47 3.08 -7.98
N PHE A 55 -0.24 3.50 -8.30
CA PHE A 55 -0.03 4.67 -9.17
C PHE A 55 -0.56 4.39 -10.58
N VAL A 56 -0.18 3.24 -11.15
CA VAL A 56 -0.61 2.84 -12.50
C VAL A 56 -2.13 2.77 -12.59
N ALA A 57 -2.80 2.17 -11.61
CA ALA A 57 -4.25 2.06 -11.58
C ALA A 57 -4.93 3.44 -11.64
N LYS A 58 -4.42 4.43 -10.89
CA LYS A 58 -4.95 5.81 -10.95
C LYS A 58 -4.69 6.45 -12.31
N PHE A 59 -3.49 6.29 -12.86
CA PHE A 59 -3.12 6.88 -14.14
C PHE A 59 -3.98 6.33 -15.29
N VAL A 60 -4.21 5.02 -15.32
CA VAL A 60 -5.06 4.34 -16.32
C VAL A 60 -6.52 4.82 -16.26
N VAL A 61 -7.01 5.23 -15.09
CA VAL A 61 -8.37 5.78 -14.95
C VAL A 61 -8.44 7.25 -15.35
N ILE A 62 -7.38 8.03 -15.11
CA ILE A 62 -7.35 9.47 -15.45
C ILE A 62 -7.36 9.70 -16.96
N GLN A 63 -6.67 8.88 -17.76
CA GLN A 63 -6.63 9.06 -19.21
C GLN A 63 -8.04 9.06 -19.86
N PRO A 64 -8.88 8.02 -19.71
CA PRO A 64 -10.23 8.01 -20.28
C PRO A 64 -11.13 9.14 -19.75
N VAL A 65 -10.93 9.57 -18.50
CA VAL A 65 -11.67 10.70 -17.90
C VAL A 65 -11.36 12.01 -18.63
N LEU A 66 -10.10 12.23 -18.98
CA LEU A 66 -9.68 13.38 -19.77
C LEU A 66 -10.20 13.30 -21.20
N ASP A 67 -10.12 12.13 -21.83
CA ASP A 67 -10.64 11.89 -23.18
C ASP A 67 -12.16 12.10 -23.27
N ALA A 68 -12.88 11.81 -22.19
CA ALA A 68 -14.32 12.08 -22.05
C ALA A 68 -14.65 13.57 -21.76
N GLY A 69 -13.65 14.46 -21.70
CA GLY A 69 -13.83 15.89 -21.41
C GLY A 69 -14.16 16.21 -19.94
N LEU A 70 -14.02 15.23 -19.04
CA LEU A 70 -14.38 15.35 -17.62
C LEU A 70 -13.17 15.77 -16.77
N ALA A 71 -12.44 16.80 -17.18
CA ALA A 71 -11.19 17.22 -16.54
C ALA A 71 -11.33 17.51 -15.03
N TRP A 72 -12.50 17.98 -14.59
CA TRP A 72 -12.78 18.22 -13.17
C TRP A 72 -12.70 16.94 -12.32
N LEU A 73 -13.08 15.78 -12.87
CA LEU A 73 -12.93 14.48 -12.18
C LEU A 73 -11.47 14.12 -12.01
N ALA A 74 -10.61 14.39 -13.00
CA ALA A 74 -9.18 14.17 -12.88
C ALA A 74 -8.57 15.01 -11.74
N VAL A 75 -9.03 16.26 -11.59
CA VAL A 75 -8.64 17.12 -10.46
C VAL A 75 -9.09 16.52 -9.13
N VAL A 76 -10.33 16.05 -9.02
CA VAL A 76 -10.84 15.39 -7.80
C VAL A 76 -10.02 14.14 -7.46
N ILE A 77 -9.69 13.32 -8.46
CA ILE A 77 -8.84 12.13 -8.29
C ILE A 77 -7.46 12.52 -7.75
N ALA A 78 -6.84 13.55 -8.32
CA ALA A 78 -5.53 14.05 -7.90
C ALA A 78 -5.56 14.59 -6.47
N LEU A 79 -6.56 15.41 -6.12
CA LEU A 79 -6.74 15.92 -4.76
C LEU A 79 -6.94 14.79 -3.76
N ASN A 80 -7.81 13.82 -4.06
CA ASN A 80 -8.01 12.66 -3.20
C ASN A 80 -6.72 11.85 -2.99
N ALA A 81 -5.85 11.77 -4.01
CA ALA A 81 -4.53 11.13 -3.86
C ALA A 81 -3.60 11.93 -2.93
N VAL A 82 -3.64 13.26 -2.96
CA VAL A 82 -2.88 14.12 -2.03
C VAL A 82 -3.40 13.97 -0.59
N LEU A 83 -4.71 13.97 -0.40
CA LEU A 83 -5.32 13.67 0.91
C LEU A 83 -4.91 12.28 1.40
N ALA A 84 -4.92 11.26 0.52
CA ALA A 84 -4.42 9.92 0.81
C ALA A 84 -2.96 9.90 1.26
N ALA A 85 -2.11 10.66 0.57
CA ALA A 85 -0.70 10.77 0.93
C ALA A 85 -0.53 11.28 2.36
N PHE A 86 -1.31 12.29 2.77
CA PHE A 86 -1.21 12.85 4.11
C PHE A 86 -1.45 11.80 5.20
N TYR A 87 -2.56 11.08 5.17
CA TYR A 87 -2.86 10.13 6.25
C TYR A 87 -2.06 8.83 6.17
N TYR A 88 -1.71 8.34 4.97
CA TYR A 88 -0.88 7.15 4.83
C TYR A 88 0.60 7.39 5.15
N LEU A 89 1.19 8.50 4.70
CA LEU A 89 2.57 8.84 5.05
C LEU A 89 2.70 9.13 6.54
N ARG A 90 1.67 9.70 7.18
CA ARG A 90 1.66 9.87 8.64
C ARG A 90 1.93 8.54 9.36
N VAL A 91 1.31 7.44 8.93
CA VAL A 91 1.57 6.10 9.51
C VAL A 91 3.04 5.70 9.35
N VAL A 92 3.61 5.89 8.15
CA VAL A 92 5.03 5.61 7.88
C VAL A 92 5.93 6.48 8.76
N VAL A 93 5.61 7.75 8.94
CA VAL A 93 6.36 8.67 9.83
C VAL A 93 6.35 8.16 11.27
N HIS A 94 5.20 7.76 11.82
CA HIS A 94 5.12 7.12 13.14
C HIS A 94 6.07 5.92 13.26
N MET A 95 6.08 5.04 12.25
CA MET A 95 6.92 3.83 12.28
C MET A 95 8.43 4.08 12.27
N TYR A 96 8.91 5.12 11.60
CA TYR A 96 10.34 5.32 11.35
C TYR A 96 10.96 6.53 12.06
N MET A 97 10.16 7.57 12.34
CA MET A 97 10.66 8.86 12.84
C MET A 97 10.43 9.07 14.33
N TYR A 98 9.41 8.43 14.91
CA TYR A 98 9.14 8.50 16.35
C TYR A 98 9.85 7.36 17.11
N ASP A 99 10.20 7.62 18.36
CA ASP A 99 10.76 6.61 19.25
C ASP A 99 9.65 5.79 19.92
N ALA A 100 9.95 4.52 20.17
CA ALA A 100 8.96 3.58 20.65
C ALA A 100 8.79 3.69 22.17
N GLU A 101 7.55 3.88 22.64
CA GLU A 101 7.19 3.77 24.05
C GLU A 101 7.15 2.28 24.44
N GLU A 102 8.03 1.88 25.35
CA GLU A 102 8.17 0.54 25.97
C GLU A 102 8.41 -0.71 25.10
N ARG A 103 9.34 -1.57 25.56
CA ARG A 103 9.69 -2.85 24.94
C ARG A 103 8.63 -3.91 25.27
N VAL A 104 7.67 -4.13 24.37
CA VAL A 104 6.75 -5.27 24.47
C VAL A 104 7.49 -6.56 24.05
N PRO A 105 7.32 -7.69 24.75
CA PRO A 105 7.96 -8.96 24.40
C PRO A 105 7.57 -9.44 23.01
N ARG A 106 8.56 -9.92 22.24
CA ARG A 106 8.37 -10.52 20.91
C ARG A 106 7.60 -11.82 21.04
N ILE A 107 6.46 -11.90 20.36
CA ILE A 107 5.88 -13.18 19.99
C ILE A 107 6.42 -13.49 18.58
N VAL A 108 6.93 -14.70 18.37
CA VAL A 108 7.58 -15.09 17.11
C VAL A 108 6.51 -15.19 16.03
N SER A 109 6.59 -14.31 15.04
CA SER A 109 5.72 -14.33 13.88
C SER A 109 5.91 -15.62 13.07
N GLY A 110 4.81 -16.17 12.54
CA GLY A 110 4.82 -17.39 11.74
C GLY A 110 5.58 -17.17 10.42
N ARG A 111 6.51 -18.08 10.09
CA ARG A 111 7.33 -18.01 8.86
C ARG A 111 6.50 -17.90 7.58
N SER A 112 5.30 -18.49 7.57
CA SER A 112 4.36 -18.42 6.44
C SER A 112 3.84 -17.00 6.18
N LEU A 113 3.45 -16.27 7.24
CA LEU A 113 2.91 -14.91 7.11
C LEU A 113 3.99 -13.95 6.58
N SER A 114 5.21 -14.05 7.11
CA SER A 114 6.37 -13.27 6.64
C SER A 114 6.64 -13.47 5.15
N VAL A 115 6.63 -14.72 4.69
CA VAL A 115 6.86 -15.05 3.28
C VAL A 115 5.73 -14.49 2.40
N SER A 116 4.47 -14.66 2.82
CA SER A 116 3.31 -14.11 2.10
C SER A 116 3.37 -12.59 1.96
N LEU A 117 3.77 -11.87 3.02
CA LEU A 117 3.97 -10.42 2.98
C LEU A 117 5.11 -10.02 2.02
N GLY A 118 6.21 -10.77 2.03
CA GLY A 118 7.32 -10.58 1.09
C GLY A 118 6.88 -10.74 -0.36
N ILE A 119 6.15 -11.81 -0.68
CA ILE A 119 5.63 -12.06 -2.03
C ILE A 119 4.65 -10.97 -2.44
N ALA A 120 3.71 -10.60 -1.56
CA ALA A 120 2.69 -9.60 -1.87
C ALA A 120 3.29 -8.19 -2.08
N SER A 121 4.27 -7.79 -1.26
CA SER A 121 4.96 -6.50 -1.40
C SER A 121 5.81 -6.46 -2.66
N PHE A 122 6.52 -7.56 -2.97
CA PHE A 122 7.25 -7.70 -4.23
C PHE A 122 6.32 -7.61 -5.45
N ALA A 123 5.18 -8.31 -5.43
CA ALA A 123 4.19 -8.25 -6.50
C ALA A 123 3.65 -6.83 -6.73
N VAL A 124 3.43 -6.04 -5.67
CA VAL A 124 2.98 -4.64 -5.78
C VAL A 124 3.96 -3.76 -6.55
N ILE A 125 5.26 -3.95 -6.33
CA ILE A 125 6.32 -3.22 -7.04
C ILE A 125 6.48 -3.75 -8.45
N LEU A 126 6.58 -5.08 -8.61
CA LEU A 126 6.78 -5.71 -9.91
C LEU A 126 5.66 -5.34 -10.89
N LEU A 127 4.41 -5.41 -10.45
CA LEU A 127 3.25 -5.03 -11.26
C LEU A 127 3.22 -3.53 -11.55
N GLY A 128 3.76 -2.68 -10.66
CA GLY A 128 3.89 -1.24 -10.92
C GLY A 128 4.92 -0.91 -11.98
N ILE A 129 6.01 -1.67 -12.05
CA ILE A 129 7.07 -1.50 -13.06
C ILE A 129 6.65 -2.10 -14.41
N VAL A 130 5.99 -3.27 -14.41
CA VAL A 130 5.58 -3.98 -15.63
C VAL A 130 4.06 -4.16 -15.65
N PRO A 131 3.29 -3.08 -15.83
CA PRO A 131 1.83 -3.16 -15.79
C PRO A 131 1.20 -3.70 -17.08
N ASN A 132 1.96 -3.82 -18.16
CA ASN A 132 1.39 -4.09 -19.49
C ASN A 132 0.58 -5.40 -19.51
N SER A 133 1.09 -6.49 -18.92
CA SER A 133 0.39 -7.78 -18.91
C SER A 133 -0.97 -7.71 -18.22
N ILE A 134 -1.03 -7.10 -17.01
CA ILE A 134 -2.27 -7.02 -16.25
C ILE A 134 -3.26 -6.02 -16.88
N TYR A 135 -2.76 -4.97 -17.51
CA TYR A 135 -3.56 -4.01 -18.26
C TYR A 135 -4.24 -4.66 -19.47
N GLN A 136 -3.51 -5.45 -20.26
CA GLN A 136 -4.08 -6.16 -21.42
C GLN A 136 -5.15 -7.17 -20.99
N TRP A 137 -4.91 -7.96 -19.95
CA TRP A 137 -5.92 -8.88 -19.42
C TRP A 137 -7.19 -8.16 -18.97
N ALA A 138 -7.05 -6.97 -18.35
CA ALA A 138 -8.20 -6.17 -17.96
C ALA A 138 -8.99 -5.65 -19.18
N LEU A 139 -8.30 -5.24 -20.26
CA LEU A 139 -8.95 -4.81 -21.50
C LEU A 139 -9.68 -5.97 -22.19
N GLU A 140 -9.04 -7.12 -22.33
CA GLU A 140 -9.64 -8.32 -22.91
C GLU A 140 -10.91 -8.74 -22.16
N ALA A 141 -10.89 -8.69 -20.83
CA ALA A 141 -12.06 -8.97 -20.00
C ALA A 141 -13.18 -7.92 -20.14
N ALA A 142 -12.84 -6.67 -20.44
CA ALA A 142 -13.81 -5.58 -20.59
C ALA A 142 -14.43 -5.52 -21.99
N GLN A 143 -13.74 -5.99 -23.03
CA GLN A 143 -14.20 -5.93 -24.43
C GLN A 143 -15.63 -6.46 -24.68
N PRO A 144 -16.08 -7.58 -24.07
CA PRO A 144 -17.45 -8.07 -24.27
C PRO A 144 -18.54 -7.14 -23.73
N LEU A 145 -18.21 -6.21 -22.82
CA LEU A 145 -19.19 -5.30 -22.20
C LEU A 145 -19.44 -4.02 -23.03
N VAL A 146 -18.58 -3.75 -24.01
CA VAL A 146 -18.62 -2.52 -24.84
C VAL A 146 -19.20 -2.81 -26.23
N ARG A 147 -19.58 -4.06 -26.51
CA ARG A 147 -20.33 -4.47 -27.71
C ARG A 147 -21.81 -4.56 -27.40
#